data_AF-A0A7S3Z0Y0-F1
#
_entry.id   AF-A0A7S3Z0Y0-F1
#
_cell.length_a   1.000
_cell.length_b   1.000
_cell.length_c   1.000
_cell.angle_alpha   90.00
_cell.angle_beta   90.00
_cell.angle_gamma   90.00
#
_symmetry.space_group_name_H-M   'P 1'
#
loop_
_entity.id
_entity.type
_entity.pdbx_description
1 polymer ?
#
loop_
_entity_poly.entity_id
_entity_poly.type
_entity_poly.pdbx_seq_one_letter_code
_entity_poly.pdbx_strand_id
1 'polypeptide(L)'
;NPIRGRYDTSRTLRQNVDISAPIMSRFDLFFVVIDHCNDVTDYNIARHIVAIHMNQNKAVEVDFSKEDLQLYVRFARTLRPKISLGAKKIFVEQYRKLRQNDVTGSAKTSYRITVRQLESMVRLSEAIARLHLEDTVEEKHVLEAARLIE
;
A
#
# COMPACT_ATOMS: atom_id res chain seq x y z
N ASN A 1 10.72 12.54 5.16
CA ASN A 1 10.64 12.87 6.59
C ASN A 1 9.68 14.03 6.81
N PRO A 2 8.92 14.06 7.91
CA PRO A 2 8.08 15.19 8.26
C PRO A 2 8.90 16.46 8.49
N ILE A 3 8.33 17.63 8.17
CA ILE A 3 9.03 18.94 8.21
C ILE A 3 9.65 19.25 9.58
N ARG A 4 8.99 18.82 10.66
CA ARG A 4 9.42 19.08 12.05
C ARG A 4 10.04 17.85 12.73
N GLY A 5 10.48 16.86 11.95
CA GLY A 5 11.05 15.61 12.46
C GLY A 5 10.01 14.60 12.95
N ARG A 6 8.86 15.03 13.51
CA ARG A 6 7.73 14.17 13.89
C ARG A 6 6.48 14.48 13.05
N TYR A 7 5.67 13.45 12.83
CA TYR A 7 4.38 13.59 12.13
C TYR A 7 3.31 14.11 13.10
N ASP A 8 2.64 15.20 12.74
CA ASP A 8 1.55 15.80 13.51
C ASP A 8 0.20 15.30 12.99
N THR A 9 -0.49 14.48 13.79
CA THR A 9 -1.78 13.85 13.45
C THR A 9 -2.95 14.83 13.39
N SER A 10 -2.77 16.05 13.92
CA SER A 10 -3.76 17.11 13.80
C SER A 10 -3.77 17.76 12.42
N ARG A 11 -2.67 17.61 11.66
CA ARG A 11 -2.46 18.21 10.34
C ARG A 11 -2.66 17.20 9.22
N THR A 12 -2.93 17.72 8.02
CA THR A 12 -2.96 16.90 6.79
C THR A 12 -1.55 16.46 6.39
N LEU A 13 -1.42 15.37 5.61
CA LEU A 13 -0.12 14.90 5.11
C LEU A 13 0.62 15.99 4.31
N ARG A 14 -0.10 16.79 3.51
CA ARG A 14 0.46 17.92 2.75
C ARG A 14 1.07 19.01 3.65
N GLN A 15 0.53 19.19 4.85
CA GLN A 15 1.08 20.13 5.84
C GLN A 15 2.22 19.52 6.65
N ASN A 16 2.32 18.19 6.70
CA ASN A 16 3.38 17.46 7.39
C ASN A 16 4.63 17.28 6.52
N VAL A 17 4.51 17.32 5.19
CA VAL A 17 5.60 17.00 4.27
C VAL A 17 5.78 18.11 3.24
N ASP A 18 7.04 18.52 3.02
CA ASP A 18 7.41 19.51 2.01
C ASP A 18 7.52 18.88 0.62
N ILE A 19 6.38 18.41 0.10
CA ILE A 19 6.26 17.87 -1.26
C ILE A 19 5.23 18.69 -2.02
N SER A 20 5.62 19.14 -3.22
CA SER A 20 4.72 19.90 -4.08
C SER A 20 3.51 19.06 -4.53
N ALA A 21 2.36 19.72 -4.71
CA ALA A 21 1.12 19.04 -5.12
C ALA A 21 1.26 18.21 -6.42
N PRO A 22 2.02 18.64 -7.46
CA PRO A 22 2.24 17.82 -8.65
C PRO A 22 3.00 16.52 -8.37
N ILE A 23 4.00 16.56 -7.48
CA ILE A 23 4.78 15.38 -7.10
C ILE A 23 3.91 14.43 -6.26
N MET A 24 3.20 14.98 -5.27
CA MET A 24 2.28 14.21 -4.43
C MET A 24 1.22 13.50 -5.26
N SER A 25 0.69 14.16 -6.29
CA SER A 25 -0.28 13.56 -7.20
C SER A 25 0.28 12.39 -8.03
N ARG A 26 1.60 12.25 -8.18
CA ARG A 26 2.23 11.15 -8.96
C ARG A 26 2.47 9.89 -8.15
N PHE A 27 2.31 9.95 -6.84
CA PHE A 27 2.36 8.76 -6.00
C PHE A 27 0.98 8.12 -5.94
N ASP A 28 0.95 6.81 -6.16
CA ASP A 28 -0.26 6.01 -6.19
C ASP A 28 -0.70 5.60 -4.78
N LEU A 29 0.27 5.40 -3.86
CA LEU A 29 0.06 4.96 -2.48
C LEU A 29 0.84 5.83 -1.51
N PHE A 30 0.23 6.11 -0.36
CA PHE A 30 0.86 6.82 0.76
C PHE A 30 0.69 6.03 2.05
N PHE A 31 1.80 5.58 2.62
CA PHE A 31 1.81 4.95 3.94
C PHE A 31 2.49 5.87 4.95
N VAL A 32 1.71 6.45 5.86
CA VAL A 32 2.24 7.27 6.95
C VAL A 32 2.59 6.36 8.12
N VAL A 33 3.89 6.14 8.32
CA VAL A 33 4.40 5.41 9.48
C VAL A 33 4.56 6.38 10.63
N ILE A 34 3.89 6.11 11.76
CA ILE A 34 3.94 6.92 12.97
C ILE A 34 4.55 6.09 14.08
N ASP A 35 5.55 6.67 14.75
CA ASP A 35 6.17 6.09 15.92
C ASP A 35 5.42 6.52 17.19
N HIS A 36 4.67 5.58 17.77
CA HIS A 36 3.98 5.76 19.04
C HIS A 36 4.68 4.95 20.12
N CYS A 37 5.05 5.58 21.22
CA CYS A 37 5.61 4.88 22.37
C CYS A 37 4.58 3.87 22.90
N ASN A 38 4.94 2.60 22.86
CA ASN A 38 4.11 1.52 23.35
C ASN A 38 5.02 0.44 23.93
N ASP A 39 4.91 0.23 25.23
CA ASP A 39 5.80 -0.65 25.99
C ASP A 39 5.90 -2.06 25.40
N VAL A 40 4.79 -2.59 24.86
CA VAL A 40 4.75 -3.94 24.29
C VAL A 40 5.49 -3.98 22.96
N THR A 41 5.26 -3.01 22.06
CA THR A 41 5.97 -2.97 20.78
C THR A 41 7.44 -2.67 20.98
N ASP A 42 7.76 -1.74 21.88
CA ASP A 42 9.13 -1.29 22.15
C ASP A 42 9.95 -2.42 22.79
N TYR A 43 9.35 -3.17 23.73
CA TYR A 43 9.96 -4.38 24.29
C TYR A 43 10.25 -5.43 23.21
N ASN A 44 9.31 -5.68 22.30
CA ASN A 44 9.50 -6.67 21.23
C ASN A 44 10.58 -6.23 20.23
N ILE A 45 10.61 -4.95 19.87
CA ILE A 45 11.64 -4.36 19.01
C ILE A 45 13.01 -4.47 19.68
N ALA A 46 13.14 -4.03 20.93
CA ALA A 46 14.39 -4.10 21.69
C ALA A 46 14.90 -5.55 21.81
N ARG A 47 14.01 -6.49 22.18
CA ARG A 47 14.33 -7.92 22.26
C ARG A 47 14.84 -8.46 20.93
N HIS A 48 14.19 -8.11 19.82
CA HIS A 48 14.59 -8.55 18.49
C HIS A 48 15.97 -7.99 18.09
N ILE A 49 16.21 -6.70 18.32
CA ILE A 49 17.49 -6.04 18.01
C ILE A 49 18.62 -6.68 18.83
N VAL A 50 18.42 -6.90 20.13
CA VAL A 50 19.44 -7.53 20.99
C VAL A 50 19.74 -8.96 20.54
N ALA A 51 18.72 -9.75 20.17
CA ALA A 51 18.91 -11.11 19.67
C ALA A 51 19.78 -11.14 18.40
N ILE A 52 19.55 -10.23 17.46
CA ILE A 52 20.38 -10.08 16.24
C ILE A 52 21.84 -9.79 16.62
N HIS A 53 22.09 -8.84 17.53
CA HIS A 53 23.45 -8.44 17.93
C HIS A 53 24.20 -9.52 18.72
N MET A 54 23.48 -10.40 19.41
CA MET A 54 24.07 -11.54 20.10
C MET A 54 24.48 -12.67 19.13
N ASN A 55 24.39 -12.46 17.81
CA ASN A 55 24.49 -13.51 16.79
C ASN A 55 23.58 -14.71 17.08
N GLN A 56 22.54 -14.49 17.89
CA GLN A 56 21.39 -15.39 17.98
C GLN A 56 20.51 -15.13 16.77
N ASN A 57 21.11 -15.25 15.58
CA ASN A 57 20.38 -15.54 14.37
C ASN A 57 19.79 -16.95 14.56
N LYS A 58 18.79 -17.07 15.44
CA LYS A 58 17.66 -17.91 15.13
C LYS A 58 17.18 -17.30 13.83
N ALA A 59 17.63 -17.90 12.72
CA ALA A 59 17.01 -17.68 11.44
C ALA A 59 15.52 -17.71 11.76
N VAL A 60 14.85 -16.57 11.56
CA VAL A 60 13.39 -16.62 11.45
C VAL A 60 13.19 -17.73 10.45
N GLU A 61 12.58 -18.85 10.84
CA GLU A 61 12.31 -19.92 9.90
C GLU A 61 11.37 -19.31 8.87
N VAL A 62 11.95 -18.86 7.76
CA VAL A 62 11.23 -18.28 6.65
C VAL A 62 10.94 -19.44 5.72
N ASP A 63 9.67 -19.65 5.40
CA ASP A 63 9.26 -20.73 4.49
C ASP A 63 9.87 -20.59 3.10
N PHE A 64 10.29 -19.38 2.71
CA PHE A 64 10.84 -19.07 1.40
C PHE A 64 12.20 -18.39 1.53
N SER A 65 13.18 -18.91 0.79
CA SER A 65 14.47 -18.24 0.64
C SER A 65 14.34 -16.96 -0.20
N LYS A 66 15.36 -16.11 -0.13
CA LYS A 66 15.42 -14.91 -0.97
C LYS A 66 15.45 -15.27 -2.46
N GLU A 67 16.14 -16.34 -2.80
CA GLU A 67 16.30 -16.86 -4.16
C GLU A 67 14.95 -17.34 -4.71
N ASP A 68 14.16 -18.04 -3.90
CA ASP A 68 12.82 -18.52 -4.27
C ASP A 68 11.88 -17.35 -4.57
N LEU A 69 11.86 -16.34 -3.69
CA LEU A 69 11.04 -15.14 -3.89
C LEU A 69 11.46 -14.35 -5.13
N GLN A 70 12.76 -14.25 -5.41
CA GLN A 70 13.25 -13.60 -6.62
C GLN A 70 12.83 -14.34 -7.89
N LEU A 71 12.91 -15.68 -7.87
CA LEU A 71 12.45 -16.51 -8.98
C LEU A 71 10.94 -16.36 -9.18
N TYR A 72 10.16 -16.40 -8.10
CA TYR A 72 8.72 -16.22 -8.10
C TYR A 72 8.31 -14.88 -8.71
N VAL A 73 8.90 -13.78 -8.24
CA VAL A 73 8.62 -12.43 -8.75
C VAL A 73 9.01 -12.30 -10.22
N ARG A 74 10.13 -12.90 -10.65
CA ARG A 74 10.52 -12.90 -12.07
C ARG A 74 9.47 -13.57 -12.95
N PHE A 75 8.95 -14.72 -12.52
CA PHE A 75 7.88 -15.42 -13.21
C PHE A 75 6.56 -14.63 -13.20
N ALA A 76 6.09 -14.18 -12.03
CA ALA A 76 4.86 -13.40 -11.91
C ALA A 76 4.84 -12.13 -12.81
N ARG A 77 6.00 -11.51 -13.03
CA ARG A 77 6.14 -10.32 -13.90
C ARG A 77 5.94 -10.60 -15.39
N THR A 78 6.05 -11.85 -15.86
CA THR A 78 5.80 -12.20 -17.26
C THR A 78 4.31 -12.23 -17.58
N LEU A 79 3.45 -12.40 -16.57
CA LEU A 79 2.00 -12.45 -16.73
C LEU A 79 1.42 -11.08 -17.11
N ARG A 80 0.35 -11.13 -17.91
CA ARG A 80 -0.40 -9.95 -18.37
C ARG A 80 -1.90 -10.18 -18.13
N PRO A 81 -2.36 -10.09 -16.86
CA PRO A 81 -3.72 -10.40 -16.52
C PRO A 81 -4.71 -9.48 -17.23
N LYS A 82 -5.85 -10.01 -17.67
CA LYS A 82 -6.90 -9.24 -18.36
C LYS A 82 -8.05 -8.95 -17.40
N ILE A 83 -8.66 -7.77 -17.52
CA ILE A 83 -9.76 -7.36 -16.66
C ILE A 83 -11.04 -8.13 -17.02
N SER A 84 -11.61 -8.84 -16.05
CA SER A 84 -12.90 -9.52 -16.20
C SER A 84 -14.08 -8.55 -16.21
N LEU A 85 -15.22 -8.97 -16.76
CA LEU A 85 -16.43 -8.14 -16.81
C LEU A 85 -16.99 -7.83 -15.41
N GLY A 86 -16.84 -8.76 -14.46
CA GLY A 86 -17.20 -8.57 -13.05
C GLY A 86 -16.35 -7.48 -12.40
N ALA A 87 -15.03 -7.61 -12.51
CA ALA A 87 -14.08 -6.62 -11.99
C ALA A 87 -14.34 -5.21 -12.54
N LYS A 88 -14.70 -5.08 -13.82
CA LYS A 88 -15.04 -3.78 -14.44
C LYS A 88 -16.17 -3.05 -13.69
N LYS A 89 -17.21 -3.77 -13.26
CA LYS A 89 -18.32 -3.17 -12.51
C LYS A 89 -17.85 -2.66 -11.15
N ILE A 90 -17.05 -3.46 -10.46
CA ILE A 90 -16.49 -3.11 -9.15
C ILE A 90 -15.55 -1.91 -9.22
N PHE A 91 -14.69 -1.81 -10.25
CA PHE A 91 -13.82 -0.65 -10.45
C PHE A 91 -14.61 0.67 -10.50
N VAL A 92 -15.70 0.69 -11.25
CA VAL A 92 -16.55 1.89 -11.40
C VAL A 92 -17.25 2.22 -10.07
N GLU A 93 -17.76 1.19 -9.38
CA GLU A 93 -18.43 1.36 -8.09
C GLU A 93 -17.46 1.91 -7.02
N GLN A 94 -16.28 1.32 -6.88
CA GLN A 94 -15.28 1.73 -5.90
C GLN A 94 -14.75 3.13 -6.19
N TYR A 95 -14.48 3.46 -7.45
CA TYR A 95 -14.06 4.81 -7.82
C TYR A 95 -15.13 5.87 -7.53
N ARG A 96 -16.41 5.54 -7.73
CA ARG A 96 -17.51 6.43 -7.36
C ARG A 96 -17.58 6.64 -5.85
N LYS A 97 -17.44 5.57 -5.05
CA LYS A 97 -17.41 5.64 -3.57
C LYS A 97 -16.24 6.51 -3.09
N LEU A 98 -15.04 6.26 -3.58
CA LEU A 98 -13.84 7.06 -3.30
C LEU A 98 -14.11 8.56 -3.56
N ARG A 99 -14.62 8.91 -4.75
CA ARG A 99 -14.94 10.29 -5.12
C ARG A 99 -16.00 10.95 -4.25
N GLN A 100 -17.00 10.20 -3.79
CA GLN A 100 -18.04 10.73 -2.90
C GLN A 100 -17.48 11.05 -1.51
N ASN A 101 -16.62 10.18 -0.97
CA ASN A 101 -15.95 10.36 0.32
C ASN A 101 -15.04 11.60 0.33
N ASP A 102 -14.36 11.88 -0.78
CA ASP A 102 -13.52 13.09 -0.96
C ASP A 102 -14.36 14.39 -0.93
N VAL A 103 -15.55 14.38 -1.55
CA VAL A 103 -16.44 15.56 -1.61
C VAL A 103 -17.11 15.84 -0.26
N THR A 104 -17.42 14.81 0.52
CA THR A 104 -18.08 14.97 1.82
C THR A 104 -17.14 15.49 2.92
N GLY A 105 -15.81 15.53 2.68
CA GLY A 105 -14.82 16.07 3.62
C GLY A 105 -14.66 15.26 4.92
N SER A 106 -15.35 14.13 5.05
CA SER A 106 -15.28 13.23 6.20
C SER A 106 -13.97 12.44 6.24
N ALA A 107 -13.39 12.17 5.07
CA ALA A 107 -12.06 11.61 5.00
C ALA A 107 -11.06 12.76 5.07
N LYS A 108 -10.13 12.72 6.04
CA LYS A 108 -8.92 13.55 6.05
C LYS A 108 -7.98 13.13 4.90
N THR A 109 -8.49 12.87 3.71
CA THR A 109 -7.71 12.54 2.52
C THR A 109 -6.89 13.79 2.19
N SER A 110 -5.57 13.64 2.32
CA SER A 110 -4.65 14.77 2.19
C SER A 110 -4.49 15.28 0.76
N TYR A 111 -5.13 14.63 -0.22
CA TYR A 111 -5.05 14.97 -1.62
C TYR A 111 -6.38 14.64 -2.32
N ARG A 112 -6.66 15.40 -3.37
CA ARG A 112 -7.89 15.28 -4.16
C ARG A 112 -7.88 14.00 -4.99
N ILE A 113 -8.99 13.28 -5.02
CA ILE A 113 -9.12 12.05 -5.81
C ILE A 113 -9.29 12.40 -7.30
N THR A 114 -8.36 11.94 -8.13
CA THR A 114 -8.34 12.18 -9.59
C THR A 114 -8.44 10.87 -10.37
N VAL A 115 -8.55 10.95 -11.70
CA VAL A 115 -8.57 9.78 -12.59
C VAL A 115 -7.33 8.89 -12.42
N ARG A 116 -6.19 9.48 -12.01
CA ARG A 116 -4.97 8.72 -11.71
C ARG A 116 -5.15 7.70 -10.58
N GLN A 117 -6.06 7.95 -9.63
CA GLN A 117 -6.34 6.97 -8.57
C GLN A 117 -7.07 5.73 -9.13
N LEU A 118 -7.93 5.91 -10.14
CA LEU A 118 -8.51 4.77 -10.86
C LEU A 118 -7.45 4.01 -11.65
N GLU A 119 -6.56 4.70 -12.37
CA GLU A 119 -5.43 4.06 -13.05
C GLU A 119 -4.50 3.31 -12.09
N SER A 120 -4.33 3.84 -10.88
CA SER A 120 -3.57 3.20 -9.79
C SER A 120 -4.25 1.93 -9.30
N MET A 121 -5.56 1.98 -9.08
CA MET A 121 -6.36 0.82 -8.68
C MET A 121 -6.28 -0.31 -9.73
N VAL A 122 -6.30 0.04 -11.01
CA VAL A 122 -6.11 -0.94 -12.11
C VAL A 122 -4.72 -1.56 -12.04
N ARG A 123 -3.66 -0.74 -11.93
CA ARG A 123 -2.28 -1.22 -11.81
C ARG A 123 -2.05 -2.12 -10.59
N LEU A 124 -2.64 -1.77 -9.44
CA LEU A 124 -2.57 -2.57 -8.22
C LEU A 124 -3.33 -3.89 -8.37
N SER A 125 -4.55 -3.86 -8.92
CA SER A 125 -5.33 -5.08 -9.16
C SER A 125 -4.62 -6.05 -10.11
N GLU A 126 -4.00 -5.53 -11.18
CA GLU A 126 -3.17 -6.34 -12.08
C GLU A 126 -1.93 -6.90 -11.36
N ALA A 127 -1.27 -6.11 -10.50
CA ALA A 127 -0.12 -6.57 -9.74
C ALA A 127 -0.50 -7.68 -8.73
N ILE A 128 -1.66 -7.56 -8.09
CA ILE A 128 -2.20 -8.59 -7.18
C ILE A 128 -2.56 -9.86 -7.97
N ALA A 129 -3.18 -9.73 -9.14
CA ALA A 129 -3.47 -10.88 -10.00
C ALA A 129 -2.17 -11.59 -10.43
N ARG A 130 -1.12 -10.83 -10.80
CA ARG A 130 0.23 -11.39 -11.07
C ARG A 130 0.79 -12.11 -9.86
N LEU A 131 0.62 -11.55 -8.66
CA LEU A 131 1.07 -12.17 -7.41
C LEU A 131 0.35 -13.49 -7.12
N HIS A 132 -0.90 -13.66 -7.56
CA HIS A 132 -1.63 -14.93 -7.45
C HIS A 132 -1.40 -15.88 -8.63
N LEU A 133 -0.55 -15.49 -9.59
CA LEU A 133 -0.33 -16.19 -10.86
C LEU A 133 -1.60 -16.40 -11.70
N GLU A 134 -2.53 -15.45 -11.61
CA GLU A 134 -3.80 -15.49 -12.34
C GLU A 134 -3.73 -14.66 -13.64
N ASP A 135 -4.29 -15.19 -14.73
CA ASP A 135 -4.36 -14.51 -16.04
C ASP A 135 -5.54 -13.53 -16.16
N THR A 136 -6.38 -13.43 -15.13
CA THR A 136 -7.54 -12.55 -15.11
C THR A 136 -7.66 -11.79 -13.81
N VAL A 137 -7.99 -10.50 -13.92
CA VAL A 137 -8.32 -9.69 -12.75
C VAL A 137 -9.78 -9.95 -12.37
N GLU A 138 -9.96 -10.62 -11.23
CA GLU A 138 -11.25 -10.86 -10.60
C GLU A 138 -11.63 -9.76 -9.61
N GLU A 139 -12.87 -9.80 -9.13
CA GLU A 139 -13.43 -8.83 -8.18
C GLU A 139 -12.63 -8.78 -6.87
N LYS A 140 -12.14 -9.92 -6.38
CA LYS A 140 -11.32 -10.03 -5.16
C LYS A 140 -10.06 -9.17 -5.21
N HIS A 141 -9.42 -9.08 -6.38
CA HIS A 141 -8.21 -8.26 -6.56
C HIS A 141 -8.52 -6.77 -6.50
N VAL A 142 -9.67 -6.37 -7.06
CA VAL A 142 -10.10 -4.96 -7.06
C VAL A 142 -10.45 -4.51 -5.65
N LEU A 143 -11.12 -5.36 -4.87
CA LEU A 143 -11.46 -5.06 -3.48
C LEU A 143 -10.21 -4.88 -2.62
N GLU A 144 -9.21 -5.75 -2.77
CA GLU A 144 -7.94 -5.60 -2.03
C GLU A 144 -7.15 -4.37 -2.49
N ALA A 145 -7.12 -4.09 -3.79
CA ALA A 145 -6.50 -2.87 -4.31
C ALA A 145 -7.19 -1.60 -3.78
N ALA A 146 -8.51 -1.59 -3.69
CA ALA A 146 -9.26 -0.48 -3.10
C ALA A 146 -8.95 -0.31 -1.61
N ARG A 147 -8.89 -1.40 -0.85
CA ARG A 147 -8.51 -1.41 0.58
C ARG A 147 -7.12 -0.82 0.84
N LEU A 148 -6.17 -1.01 -0.08
CA LEU A 148 -4.82 -0.46 0.03
C LEU A 148 -4.73 1.03 -0.32
N ILE A 149 -5.65 1.54 -1.13
CA ILE A 149 -5.70 2.96 -1.53
C ILE A 149 -6.43 3.81 -0.48
N GLU A 150 -7.46 3.24 0.16
CA GLU A 150 -8.19 3.85 1.29
C GLU A 150 -7.31 4.01 2.54
#